data_AF-A0A1A9KGX5-F1
#
_entry.id   AF-A0A1A9KGX5-F1
#
_cell.length_a   1.000
_cell.length_b   1.000
_cell.length_c   1.000
_cell.angle_alpha   90.00
_cell.angle_beta   90.00
_cell.angle_gamma   90.00
#
_symmetry.space_group_name_H-M   'P 1'
#
loop_
_entity.id
_entity.type
_entity.pdbx_description
1 polymer ?
#
loop_
_entity_poly.entity_id
_entity_poly.type
_entity_poly.pdbx_seq_one_letter_code
_entity_poly.pdbx_strand_id
1 'polypeptide(L)' 'MYDNPSHLKDREIKLRVDETTYELIGALARFHRTQKAVLVRDLVEAALERLAENDSEQQTVA' A
#
# COMPACT_ATOMS: atom_id res chain seq x y z
N MET A 1 2.57 -23.67 15.05
CA MET A 1 1.91 -23.13 13.83
C MET A 1 1.32 -21.80 14.25
N TYR A 2 1.52 -20.69 13.53
CA TYR A 2 1.04 -19.39 14.01
C TYR A 2 -0.47 -19.41 14.24
N ASP A 3 -0.91 -18.97 15.42
CA ASP A 3 -2.29 -19.14 15.90
C ASP A 3 -3.33 -18.30 15.14
N ASN A 4 -2.90 -17.41 14.23
CA ASN A 4 -3.82 -16.63 13.39
C ASN A 4 -3.26 -16.42 11.97
N PRO A 5 -3.73 -17.18 10.96
CA PRO A 5 -3.25 -17.09 9.58
C PRO A 5 -3.62 -15.77 8.88
N SER A 6 -4.47 -14.92 9.47
CA SER A 6 -4.92 -13.67 8.82
C SER A 6 -3.87 -12.55 8.79
N HIS A 7 -2.76 -12.69 9.51
CA HIS A 7 -1.64 -11.74 9.50
C HIS A 7 -0.76 -11.83 8.23
N LEU A 8 -0.96 -12.86 7.41
CA LEU A 8 -0.19 -13.08 6.20
C LEU A 8 -0.64 -12.07 5.14
N LYS A 9 0.31 -11.28 4.64
CA LYS A 9 0.10 -10.31 3.55
C LYS A 9 0.17 -11.02 2.19
N ASP A 10 -0.66 -12.04 1.99
CA ASP A 10 -0.62 -12.97 0.84
C ASP A 10 -1.79 -12.80 -0.15
N ARG A 11 -2.78 -11.98 0.17
CA ARG A 11 -3.94 -11.71 -0.70
C ARG A 11 -3.53 -10.80 -1.86
N GLU A 12 -3.57 -11.34 -3.07
CA GLU A 12 -3.17 -10.62 -4.28
C GLU A 12 -4.25 -9.66 -4.79
N ILE A 13 -3.83 -8.44 -5.14
CA ILE A 13 -4.65 -7.45 -5.87
C ILE A 13 -3.91 -7.09 -7.16
N LYS A 14 -4.60 -7.20 -8.30
CA LYS A 14 -4.03 -6.87 -9.62
C LYS A 14 -4.36 -5.42 -9.98
N LEU A 15 -3.33 -4.61 -10.19
CA LEU A 15 -3.43 -3.20 -10.58
C LEU A 15 -2.83 -2.99 -11.96
N ARG A 16 -3.50 -2.17 -12.79
CA ARG A 16 -2.96 -1.67 -14.06
C ARG A 16 -2.68 -0.19 -13.92
N VAL A 17 -1.48 0.22 -14.35
CA VAL A 17 -1.03 1.62 -14.40
C VAL A 17 -0.45 1.90 -15.78
N ASP A 18 -0.33 3.17 -16.14
CA ASP A 18 0.39 3.57 -17.35
C ASP A 18 1.90 3.29 -17.24
N GLU A 19 2.58 3.36 -18.37
CA GLU A 19 4.01 3.06 -18.50
C GLU A 19 4.88 3.97 -17.63
N THR A 20 4.63 5.29 -17.66
CA THR A 20 5.40 6.29 -16.88
C THR A 20 5.31 6.00 -15.39
N THR A 21 4.11 5.71 -14.90
CA THR A 21 3.88 5.36 -13.49
C THR A 21 4.60 4.06 -13.12
N TYR A 22 4.56 3.05 -13.99
CA TYR A 22 5.24 1.78 -13.76
C TYR A 22 6.77 1.95 -13.66
N GLU A 23 7.35 2.76 -14.55
CA GLU A 23 8.78 3.07 -14.55
C GLU A 23 9.20 3.81 -13.29
N LEU A 24 8.41 4.80 -12.85
CA LEU A 24 8.64 5.53 -11.61
C LEU A 24 8.66 4.61 -10.39
N ILE A 25 7.67 3.72 -10.27
CA ILE A 25 7.64 2.70 -9.19
C ILE A 25 8.91 1.85 -9.25
N GLY A 26 9.34 1.45 -10.45
CA GLY A 26 10.57 0.69 -10.64
C GLY A 26 11.82 1.45 -10.19
N ALA A 27 11.93 2.74 -10.52
CA ALA A 27 13.05 3.59 -10.11
C ALA A 27 13.11 3.76 -8.59
N LEU A 28 11.97 4.06 -7.95
CA LEU A 28 11.87 4.21 -6.50
C LEU A 28 12.18 2.91 -5.77
N ALA A 29 11.67 1.78 -6.24
CA ALA A 29 11.95 0.48 -5.64
C ALA A 29 13.45 0.15 -5.66
N ARG A 30 14.15 0.46 -6.77
CA ARG A 30 15.62 0.32 -6.86
C ARG A 30 16.34 1.26 -5.92
N PHE A 31 15.92 2.53 -5.85
CA PHE A 31 16.51 3.52 -4.95
C PHE A 31 16.43 3.09 -3.48
N HIS A 32 15.28 2.55 -3.07
CA HIS A 32 15.05 2.03 -1.71
C HIS A 32 15.54 0.58 -1.50
N ARG A 33 16.15 -0.04 -2.51
CA ARG A 33 16.64 -1.43 -2.48
C ARG A 33 15.56 -2.44 -2.04
N THR A 34 14.34 -2.26 -2.53
CA THR A 34 13.18 -3.10 -2.19
C THR A 34 12.47 -3.63 -3.45
N GLN A 35 11.53 -4.55 -3.26
CA GLN A 35 10.68 -5.06 -4.34
C GLN A 35 9.58 -4.05 -4.65
N LYS A 36 9.17 -3.97 -5.93
CA LYS A 36 8.07 -3.07 -6.36
C LYS A 36 6.78 -3.34 -5.58
N ALA A 37 6.43 -4.62 -5.42
CA ALA A 37 5.22 -5.02 -4.69
C ALA A 37 5.26 -4.62 -3.22
N VAL A 38 6.43 -4.73 -2.57
CA VAL A 38 6.64 -4.29 -1.19
C VAL A 38 6.47 -2.77 -1.09
N LEU A 39 7.14 -2.01 -1.95
CA LEU A 39 7.02 -0.54 -1.97
C LEU A 39 5.57 -0.09 -2.19
N VAL A 40 4.90 -0.63 -3.20
CA VAL A 40 3.51 -0.25 -3.53
C VAL A 40 2.58 -0.58 -2.37
N ARG A 41 2.74 -1.75 -1.75
CA ARG A 41 1.94 -2.12 -0.59
C ARG A 41 2.13 -1.13 0.56
N ASP A 42 3.37 -0.81 0.91
CA ASP A 42 3.65 0.09 2.03
C ASP A 42 3.08 1.51 1.76
N LEU A 43 3.15 1.98 0.51
CA LEU A 43 2.50 3.23 0.09
C LEU A 43 0.97 3.19 0.19
N VAL A 44 0.35 2.06 -0.19
CA VAL A 44 -1.10 1.87 -0.10
C VAL A 44 -1.56 1.79 1.35
N GLU A 45 -0.86 1.05 2.21
CA GLU A 45 -1.16 0.97 3.65
C GLU A 45 -1.13 2.36 4.28
N ALA A 46 -0.08 3.15 4.03
CA ALA A 46 0.02 4.52 4.53
C ALA A 46 -1.07 5.46 3.96
N ALA A 47 -1.53 5.24 2.72
CA ALA A 47 -2.61 6.02 2.14
C ALA A 47 -3.98 5.65 2.75
N LEU A 48 -4.22 4.37 3.01
CA LEU A 48 -5.43 3.88 3.66
C LEU A 48 -5.53 4.35 5.11
N GLU A 49 -4.41 4.36 5.85
CA GLU A 49 -4.36 4.90 7.20
C GLU A 49 -4.76 6.38 7.23
N ARG A 50 -4.15 7.21 6.38
CA ARG A 50 -4.55 8.62 6.23
C ARG A 50 -6.01 8.80 5.83
N LEU A 51 -6.54 7.93 4.96
CA LEU A 51 -7.94 8.00 4.55
C LEU A 51 -8.88 7.71 5.74
N ALA A 52 -8.56 6.67 6.52
CA ALA A 52 -9.33 6.30 7.70
C ALA A 52 -9.30 7.39 8.79
N GLU A 53 -8.14 8.03 8.98
CA GLU A 53 -7.99 9.18 9.88
C GLU A 53 -8.92 10.34 9.47
N ASN A 54 -8.88 10.75 8.20
CA ASN A 54 -9.72 11.86 7.70
C ASN A 54 -11.22 11.57 7.83
N ASP A 55 -11.66 10.33 7.59
CA ASP A 55 -13.07 9.95 7.76
C ASP A 55 -13.51 10.02 9.23
N SER A 56 -12.63 9.63 10.16
CA SER A 56 -12.91 9.70 11.61
C SER A 56 -13.00 11.14 12.12
N GLU A 57 -12.20 12.04 11.56
CA GLU A 57 -12.28 13.48 11.86
C GLU A 57 -13.60 14.06 11.36
N GLN A 58 -14.03 13.74 10.14
CA GLN A 58 -15.31 14.22 9.58
C GLN A 58 -16.53 13.72 10.36
N GLN A 59 -16.48 12.51 10.92
CA GLN A 59 -17.58 11.94 11.71
C GLN A 59 -17.67 12.53 13.13
N THR A 60 -16.60 13.14 13.65
CA THR A 60 -16.59 13.76 14.99
C THR A 60 -17.13 15.20 14.99
N VAL A 61 -17.15 15.87 13.83
CA VAL A 61 -17.66 17.24 13.67
C VAL A 61 -19.12 17.31 13.19
N ALA A 62 -19.77 16.17 12.96
CA ALA A 62 -21.17 16.03 12.56
C ALA A 62 -22.04 15.57 13.74
#